data_AF-A0A357LJ30-F1
#
_entry.id   AF-A0A357LJ30-F1
#
_cell.length_a   1.000
_cell.length_b   1.000
_cell.length_c   1.000
_cell.angle_alpha   90.00
_cell.angle_beta   90.00
_cell.angle_gamma   90.00
#
_symmetry.space_group_name_H-M   'P 1'
#
loop_
_entity.id
_entity.type
_entity.pdbx_description
1 polymer ?
#
loop_
_entity_poly.entity_id
_entity_poly.type
_entity_poly.pdbx_seq_one_letter_code
_entity_poly.pdbx_strand_id
1 'polypeptide(L)'
;IGTLRLDADFKLTVQAKTQNEQDVSPKLLPWAEKPWHNIQESVHTIQQHFVDCLTAGVEPETSGADNLKTFALVEAAYLSASQDRKIDLSEI
;
A
#
# COMPACT_ATOMS: atom_id res chain seq x y z
N ILE A 1 3.48 6.07 26.60
CA ILE A 1 3.34 6.45 25.18
C ILE A 1 4.61 5.99 24.49
N GLY A 2 4.50 5.34 23.34
CA GLY A 2 5.63 4.87 22.54
C GLY A 2 5.47 5.30 21.09
N THR A 3 6.54 5.21 20.31
CA THR A 3 6.57 5.57 18.89
C THR A 3 6.98 4.36 18.04
N LEU A 4 6.43 4.30 16.83
CA LEU A 4 6.83 3.38 15.78
C LEU A 4 7.37 4.22 14.63
N ARG A 5 8.54 3.88 14.11
CA ARG A 5 9.12 4.49 12.90
C ARG A 5 9.52 3.39 11.94
N LEU A 6 9.07 3.48 10.69
CA LEU A 6 9.53 2.65 9.58
C LEU A 6 10.35 3.52 8.65
N ASP A 7 11.65 3.23 8.54
CA ASP A 7 12.58 3.94 7.67
C ASP A 7 12.54 3.35 6.23
N ALA A 8 13.04 4.10 5.24
CA ALA A 8 12.96 3.73 3.81
C ALA A 8 13.74 2.46 3.44
N ASP A 9 14.64 2.01 4.32
CA ASP A 9 15.40 0.76 4.24
C ASP A 9 14.68 -0.41 4.95
N PHE A 10 13.39 -0.25 5.28
CA PHE A 10 12.56 -1.21 6.01
C PHE A 10 13.03 -1.50 7.43
N LYS A 11 13.79 -0.58 8.04
CA LYS A 11 14.10 -0.68 9.46
C LYS A 11 12.92 -0.19 10.30
N LEU A 12 12.28 -1.11 11.01
CA LEU A 12 11.25 -0.80 11.99
C LEU A 12 11.88 -0.54 13.35
N THR A 13 11.72 0.67 13.87
CA THR A 13 12.11 1.06 15.23
C THR A 13 10.86 1.18 16.10
N VAL A 14 10.83 0.41 17.19
CA VAL A 14 9.79 0.45 18.22
C VAL A 14 10.37 1.04 19.49
N GLN A 15 9.93 2.25 19.87
CA GLN A 15 10.33 2.90 21.12
C GLN A 15 9.17 2.89 22.11
N ALA A 16 9.28 2.06 23.15
CA ALA A 16 8.32 2.04 24.25
C ALA A 16 9.07 2.17 25.58
N LYS A 17 9.04 1.14 26.43
CA LYS A 17 9.90 1.08 27.63
C LYS A 17 11.37 0.79 27.28
N THR A 18 11.58 0.10 26.17
CA THR A 18 12.88 -0.17 25.55
C THR A 18 12.80 0.15 24.07
N GLN A 19 13.94 0.45 23.44
CA GLN A 19 14.05 0.58 21.99
C GLN A 19 14.40 -0.79 21.41
N ASN A 20 13.63 -1.22 20.40
CA ASN A 20 13.91 -2.41 19.62
C ASN A 20 13.91 -2.05 18.14
N GLU A 21 14.83 -2.65 17.39
CA GLU A 21 14.96 -2.45 15.96
C GLU A 21 14.86 -3.79 15.25
N GLN A 22 14.10 -3.82 14.16
CA GLN A 22 13.88 -5.01 13.35
C GLN A 22 13.96 -4.64 11.87
N ASP A 23 14.65 -5.47 11.09
CA ASP A 23 14.56 -5.44 9.63
C ASP A 23 13.25 -6.14 9.22
N VAL A 24 12.36 -5.38 8.56
CA VAL A 24 11.09 -5.87 8.03
C VAL A 24 11.07 -5.81 6.50
N SER A 25 12.23 -5.94 5.86
CA SER A 25 12.36 -5.97 4.41
C SER A 25 11.51 -7.08 3.78
N PRO A 26 10.81 -6.78 2.67
CA PRO A 26 10.16 -7.76 1.79
C PRO A 26 11.08 -8.93 1.42
N LYS A 27 10.51 -10.12 1.22
CA LYS A 27 11.32 -11.29 0.87
C LYS A 27 11.88 -11.11 -0.54
N LEU A 28 13.17 -11.41 -0.70
CA LEU A 28 13.78 -11.50 -2.02
C LEU A 28 13.38 -12.83 -2.66
N LEU A 29 12.35 -12.81 -3.51
CA LEU A 29 11.95 -13.97 -4.29
C LEU A 29 13.08 -14.43 -5.24
N PRO A 30 13.12 -15.71 -5.65
CA PRO A 30 14.22 -16.25 -6.47
C PRO A 30 14.44 -15.54 -7.82
N TRP A 31 13.40 -14.88 -8.34
CA TRP A 31 13.41 -14.15 -9.62
C TRP A 31 13.40 -12.63 -9.42
N ALA A 32 13.37 -12.16 -8.17
CA ALA A 32 13.31 -10.73 -7.85
C ALA A 32 14.71 -10.11 -7.77
N GLU A 33 14.78 -8.80 -7.98
CA GLU A 33 16.01 -8.03 -8.04
C GLU A 33 15.90 -6.74 -7.23
N LYS A 34 17.01 -6.31 -6.60
CA LYS A 34 17.08 -5.02 -5.93
C LYS A 34 17.23 -3.89 -6.97
N PRO A 35 16.62 -2.70 -6.77
CA PRO A 35 15.83 -2.32 -5.59
C PRO A 35 14.35 -2.76 -5.64
N TRP A 36 13.88 -3.30 -6.76
CA TRP A 36 12.46 -3.55 -7.06
C TRP A 36 11.79 -4.73 -6.33
N HIS A 37 12.57 -5.54 -5.62
CA HIS A 37 12.10 -6.77 -4.97
C HIS A 37 10.84 -6.61 -4.10
N ASN A 38 10.65 -5.45 -3.47
CA ASN A 38 9.43 -5.14 -2.71
C ASN A 38 8.18 -5.09 -3.59
N ILE A 39 8.26 -4.43 -4.75
CA ILE A 39 7.16 -4.35 -5.73
C ILE A 39 6.96 -5.71 -6.40
N GLN A 40 8.04 -6.44 -6.66
CA GLN A 40 7.96 -7.77 -7.26
C GLN A 40 7.27 -8.79 -6.32
N GLU A 41 7.58 -8.76 -5.02
CA GLU A 41 6.85 -9.56 -4.02
C GLU A 41 5.38 -9.14 -3.93
N SER A 42 5.07 -7.83 -3.98
CA SER A 42 3.67 -7.37 -3.94
C SER A 42 2.88 -7.80 -5.17
N VAL A 43 3.50 -7.84 -6.37
CA VAL A 43 2.89 -8.38 -7.59
C VAL A 43 2.53 -9.85 -7.42
N HIS A 44 3.45 -10.66 -6.89
CA HIS A 44 3.16 -12.08 -6.61
C HIS A 44 1.99 -12.22 -5.61
N THR A 45 2.01 -11.42 -4.55
CA THR A 45 1.01 -11.45 -3.48
C THR A 45 -0.39 -11.11 -4.01
N ILE A 46 -0.53 -10.02 -4.76
CA ILE A 46 -1.84 -9.59 -5.29
C ILE A 46 -2.37 -10.55 -6.37
N GLN A 47 -1.48 -11.17 -7.16
CA GLN A 47 -1.87 -12.20 -8.12
C GLN A 47 -2.38 -13.47 -7.42
N GLN A 48 -1.71 -13.91 -6.35
CA GLN A 48 -2.17 -15.05 -5.57
C GLN A 48 -3.51 -14.76 -4.89
N HIS A 49 -3.66 -13.57 -4.28
CA HIS A 49 -4.93 -13.12 -3.70
C HIS A 49 -6.07 -13.14 -4.71
N PHE A 50 -5.82 -12.66 -5.93
CA PHE A 50 -6.82 -12.72 -7.01
C PHE A 50 -7.24 -14.16 -7.33
N VAL A 51 -6.30 -15.09 -7.44
CA VAL A 51 -6.58 -16.52 -7.68
C VAL A 51 -7.38 -17.13 -6.53
N ASP A 52 -7.03 -16.80 -5.29
CA ASP A 52 -7.71 -17.29 -4.09
C ASP A 52 -9.16 -16.79 -4.04
N CYS A 53 -9.37 -15.49 -4.27
CA CYS A 53 -10.70 -14.88 -4.36
C CYS A 53 -11.55 -15.49 -5.47
N LEU A 54 -10.96 -15.70 -6.65
CA LEU A 54 -11.64 -16.32 -7.78
C LEU A 54 -12.07 -17.76 -7.46
N THR A 55 -11.20 -18.53 -6.81
CA THR A 55 -11.47 -19.91 -6.41
C THR A 55 -12.56 -19.99 -5.33
N ALA A 56 -12.56 -19.05 -4.38
CA ALA A 56 -13.54 -18.95 -3.31
C ALA A 56 -14.86 -18.28 -3.73
N GLY A 57 -14.91 -17.65 -4.92
CA GLY A 57 -16.07 -16.89 -5.38
C GLY A 57 -16.33 -15.62 -4.56
N VAL A 58 -15.28 -14.99 -4.01
CA VAL A 58 -15.38 -13.74 -3.24
C VAL A 58 -14.76 -12.58 -4.01
N GLU A 59 -15.16 -11.36 -3.67
CA GLU A 59 -14.59 -10.15 -4.27
C GLU A 59 -13.16 -9.90 -3.76
N PRO A 60 -12.19 -9.59 -4.65
CA PRO A 60 -10.86 -9.17 -4.22
C PRO A 60 -10.88 -7.82 -3.50
N GLU A 61 -9.99 -7.64 -2.52
CA GLU A 61 -9.84 -6.38 -1.78
C GLU A 61 -9.65 -5.14 -2.67
N THR A 62 -8.89 -5.27 -3.76
CA THR A 62 -8.66 -4.19 -4.74
C THR A 62 -9.55 -4.34 -5.98
N SER A 63 -10.84 -4.59 -5.75
CA SER A 63 -11.82 -4.66 -6.82
C SER A 63 -11.94 -3.33 -7.57
N GLY A 64 -12.51 -3.36 -8.77
CA GLY A 64 -12.79 -2.12 -9.51
C GLY A 64 -13.69 -1.17 -8.71
N ALA A 65 -14.69 -1.70 -8.00
CA ALA A 65 -15.60 -0.91 -7.19
C ALA A 65 -14.89 -0.24 -6.00
N ASP A 66 -13.94 -0.93 -5.37
CA ASP A 66 -13.12 -0.31 -4.32
C ASP A 66 -12.15 0.71 -4.90
N ASN A 67 -11.45 0.36 -5.98
CA ASN A 67 -10.43 1.21 -6.59
C ASN A 67 -10.98 2.54 -7.14
N LEU A 68 -12.27 2.62 -7.48
CA LEU A 68 -12.92 3.88 -7.85
C LEU A 68 -12.84 4.93 -6.74
N LYS A 69 -12.88 4.54 -5.45
CA LYS A 69 -12.71 5.47 -4.33
C LYS A 69 -11.30 6.06 -4.30
N THR A 70 -10.30 5.23 -4.58
CA THR A 70 -8.91 5.66 -4.69
C THR A 70 -8.71 6.56 -5.92
N PHE A 71 -9.35 6.22 -7.04
CA PHE A 71 -9.28 7.02 -8.25
C PHE A 71 -9.93 8.40 -8.08
N ALA A 72 -11.04 8.50 -7.34
CA ALA A 72 -11.67 9.77 -7.01
C ALA A 72 -10.72 10.73 -6.26
N LEU A 73 -9.82 10.21 -5.41
CA LEU A 73 -8.79 11.04 -4.77
C LEU A 73 -7.81 11.64 -5.78
N VAL A 74 -7.46 10.90 -6.83
CA VAL A 74 -6.58 11.38 -7.90
C VAL A 74 -7.26 12.53 -8.66
N GLU A 75 -8.52 12.37 -9.02
CA GLU A 75 -9.29 13.42 -9.70
C GLU A 75 -9.48 14.66 -8.82
N ALA A 76 -9.83 14.46 -7.54
CA ALA A 76 -9.95 15.53 -6.56
C ALA A 76 -8.64 16.31 -6.37
N ALA A 77 -7.48 15.64 -6.42
CA ALA A 77 -6.18 16.31 -6.30
C ALA A 77 -5.91 17.26 -7.48
N TYR A 78 -6.19 16.81 -8.72
CA TYR A 78 -6.06 17.67 -9.89
C TYR A 78 -7.05 18.84 -9.86
N LEU A 79 -8.30 18.57 -9.49
CA LEU A 79 -9.32 19.60 -9.38
C LEU A 79 -8.95 20.65 -8.32
N SER A 80 -8.50 20.19 -7.15
CA SER A 80 -8.02 21.03 -6.06
C SER A 80 -6.89 21.96 -6.50
N ALA A 81 -5.87 21.40 -7.17
CA ALA A 81 -4.74 22.18 -7.70
C ALA A 81 -5.18 23.23 -8.73
N SER A 82 -6.17 22.92 -9.56
CA SER A 82 -6.68 23.87 -10.57
C SER A 82 -7.54 24.99 -10.00
N GLN A 83 -8.20 24.75 -8.85
CA GLN A 83 -9.15 25.68 -8.24
C GLN A 83 -8.63 26.36 -6.97
N ASP A 84 -7.43 26.01 -6.52
CA ASP A 84 -6.81 26.48 -5.27
C ASP A 84 -7.74 26.36 -4.04
N ARG A 85 -8.44 25.23 -3.95
CA ARG A 85 -9.35 24.94 -2.83
C ARG A 85 -9.39 23.46 -2.51
N LYS A 86 -9.91 23.15 -1.32
CA LYS A 86 -10.28 21.78 -0.94
C LYS A 86 -11.50 21.31 -1.73
N ILE A 87 -11.49 20.03 -2.09
CA ILE A 87 -12.58 19.34 -2.79
C ILE A 87 -13.18 18.31 -1.82
N ASP A 88 -14.49 18.34 -1.65
CA ASP A 88 -15.21 17.25 -1.00
C ASP A 88 -15.38 16.09 -1.98
N LEU A 89 -15.20 14.85 -1.55
CA LEU A 89 -15.28 13.70 -2.46
C LEU A 89 -16.68 13.45 -3.02
N SER A 90 -17.73 14.04 -2.43
CA SER A 90 -19.06 14.05 -3.02
C SER A 90 -19.19 14.94 -4.27
N GLU A 91 -18.18 15.76 -4.57
CA GLU A 91 -18.10 16.58 -5.79
C GLU A 91 -17.47 15.83 -6.99
N ILE A 92 -16.97 14.61 -6.79
CA ILE A 92 -16.41 13.71 -7.81
C ILE A 92 -17.43 12.63 -8.14
#